data_AF-A0A2U0QQY8-F1
#
_entry.id   AF-A0A2U0QQY8-F1
#
_cell.length_a   1.000
_cell.length_b   1.000
_cell.length_c   1.000
_cell.angle_alpha   90.00
_cell.angle_beta   90.00
_cell.angle_gamma   90.00
#
_symmetry.space_group_name_H-M   'P 1'
#
loop_
_entity.id
_entity.type
_entity.pdbx_description
1 polymer ?
#
loop_
_entity_poly.entity_id
_entity_poly.type
_entity_poly.pdbx_seq_one_letter_code
_entity_poly.pdbx_strand_id
1 'polypeptide(L)'
;MRALALDVGLKRIGVALCIDKKIALPLDAVLRKNRNQAANEIKNLLKILEISLLIVGIPKGGSSEEEMTRRIKHFVSLLEFDKEICFVDESGTSKEALGYGVANTRKKDGKLDSLSAFIMIKDYFAL
;
A
#
# COMPACT_ATOMS: atom_id res chain seq x y z
N MET A 1 18.31 2.96 1.94
CA MET A 1 17.10 2.63 2.73
C MET A 1 15.99 2.20 1.80
N ARG A 2 15.25 1.13 2.10
CA ARG A 2 14.11 0.68 1.29
C ARG A 2 12.81 0.81 2.08
N ALA A 3 11.79 1.37 1.45
CA ALA A 3 10.48 1.53 2.05
C ALA A 3 9.42 0.83 1.19
N LEU A 4 8.41 0.24 1.83
CA LEU A 4 7.30 -0.40 1.14
C LEU A 4 6.00 0.28 1.55
N ALA A 5 5.18 0.71 0.60
CA ALA A 5 3.85 1.24 0.86
C ALA A 5 2.78 0.19 0.53
N LEU A 6 1.78 0.10 1.41
CA LEU A 6 0.65 -0.80 1.30
C LEU A 6 -0.67 -0.03 1.32
N ASP A 7 -1.49 -0.25 0.30
CA ASP A 7 -2.90 0.13 0.27
C ASP A 7 -3.74 -1.13 0.55
N VAL A 8 -4.31 -1.23 1.76
CA VAL A 8 -4.93 -2.47 2.26
C VAL A 8 -6.41 -2.53 1.88
N GLY A 9 -6.65 -2.86 0.62
CA GLY A 9 -8.00 -3.10 0.10
C GLY A 9 -8.64 -4.42 0.58
N LEU A 10 -9.94 -4.55 0.31
CA LEU A 10 -10.72 -5.74 0.68
C LEU A 10 -10.41 -6.95 -0.22
N LYS A 11 -10.17 -6.73 -1.51
CA LYS A 11 -9.91 -7.79 -2.51
C LYS A 11 -8.43 -7.89 -2.90
N ARG A 12 -7.73 -6.76 -2.89
CA ARG A 12 -6.34 -6.63 -3.33
C ARG A 12 -5.63 -5.69 -2.38
N ILE A 13 -4.33 -5.89 -2.23
CA ILE A 13 -3.46 -4.99 -1.48
C ILE A 13 -2.51 -4.37 -2.49
N GLY A 14 -2.63 -3.06 -2.71
CA GLY A 14 -1.70 -2.32 -3.55
C GLY A 14 -0.33 -2.27 -2.89
N VAL A 15 0.73 -2.46 -3.68
CA VAL A 15 2.10 -2.50 -3.16
C VAL A 15 2.99 -1.57 -3.98
N ALA A 16 3.78 -0.73 -3.31
CA ALA A 16 4.81 0.07 -3.95
C ALA A 16 6.12 0.04 -3.17
N LEU A 17 7.24 0.03 -3.87
CA LEU A 17 8.58 0.04 -3.32
C LEU A 17 9.23 1.40 -3.56
N CYS A 18 9.91 1.94 -2.56
CA CYS A 18 10.83 3.06 -2.72
C CYS A 18 12.25 2.62 -2.38
N ILE A 19 13.19 2.95 -3.26
CA ILE A 19 14.61 2.71 -3.11
C ILE A 19 15.30 4.06 -2.87
N ASP A 20 16.02 4.12 -1.76
CA ASP A 20 16.86 5.25 -1.35
C ASP A 20 16.15 6.61 -1.31
N LYS A 21 14.85 6.62 -1.04
CA LYS A 21 14.01 7.83 -1.00
C LYS A 21 14.12 8.67 -2.29
N LYS A 22 14.34 8.00 -3.43
CA LYS A 22 14.58 8.65 -4.73
C LYS A 22 13.74 8.05 -5.84
N ILE A 23 13.62 6.72 -5.85
CA ILE A 23 12.92 6.01 -6.92
C ILE A 23 11.78 5.24 -6.28
N ALA A 24 10.54 5.65 -6.57
CA ALA A 24 9.34 4.89 -6.26
C ALA A 24 8.95 4.02 -7.46
N LEU A 25 8.46 2.80 -7.20
CA LEU A 25 8.01 1.86 -8.21
C LEU A 25 6.73 1.16 -7.72
N PRO A 26 5.63 1.15 -8.50
CA PRO A 26 4.51 0.29 -8.20
C PRO A 26 4.90 -1.16 -8.45
N LEU A 27 4.55 -2.06 -7.52
CA LEU A 27 4.69 -3.50 -7.65
C LEU A 27 3.33 -4.14 -7.96
N ASP A 28 3.33 -5.42 -8.28
CA ASP A 28 2.09 -6.16 -8.47
C ASP A 28 1.29 -6.22 -7.16
N ALA A 29 0.00 -5.92 -7.25
CA ALA A 29 -0.89 -5.96 -6.10
C ALA A 29 -1.08 -7.41 -5.62
N VAL A 30 -1.05 -7.60 -4.30
CA VAL A 30 -1.27 -8.91 -3.68
C VAL A 30 -2.77 -9.25 -3.69
N LEU A 31 -3.12 -10.38 -4.28
CA LEU A 31 -4.49 -10.89 -4.33
C LEU A 31 -4.89 -11.49 -2.99
N ARG A 32 -5.79 -10.81 -2.28
CA ARG A 32 -6.21 -11.23 -0.94
C ARG A 32 -7.30 -12.30 -1.04
N LYS A 33 -6.91 -13.56 -0.85
CA LYS A 33 -7.86 -14.67 -0.64
C LYS A 33 -8.31 -14.75 0.81
N ASN A 34 -7.37 -14.60 1.74
CA ASN A 34 -7.61 -14.48 3.18
C ASN A 34 -6.50 -13.63 3.82
N ARG A 35 -6.68 -13.26 5.10
CA ARG A 35 -5.74 -12.36 5.82
C ARG A 35 -4.36 -12.98 6.03
N ASN A 36 -4.29 -14.26 6.38
CA ASN A 36 -3.03 -14.94 6.68
C ASN A 36 -2.19 -15.18 5.41
N GLN A 37 -2.84 -15.56 4.31
CA GLN A 37 -2.19 -15.77 3.03
C GLN A 37 -1.60 -14.46 2.50
N ALA A 38 -2.37 -13.36 2.51
CA ALA A 38 -1.87 -12.06 2.10
C ALA A 38 -0.75 -11.56 3.05
N ALA A 39 -0.88 -11.77 4.36
CA ALA A 39 0.15 -11.40 5.32
C ALA A 39 1.46 -12.15 5.07
N ASN A 40 1.41 -13.46 4.76
CA ASN A 40 2.60 -14.25 4.46
C ASN A 40 3.29 -13.82 3.15
N GLU A 41 2.53 -13.48 2.11
CA GLU A 41 3.12 -12.94 0.88
C GLU A 41 3.82 -11.60 1.13
N ILE A 42 3.18 -10.69 1.85
CA ILE A 42 3.76 -9.40 2.21
C ILE A 42 4.99 -9.58 3.10
N LYS A 43 4.96 -10.48 4.10
CA LYS A 43 6.13 -10.83 4.92
C LYS A 43 7.31 -11.27 4.08
N ASN A 44 7.07 -12.12 3.09
CA ASN A 44 8.11 -12.59 2.20
C ASN A 44 8.70 -11.44 1.38
N LEU A 45 7.86 -10.55 0.86
CA LEU A 45 8.31 -9.33 0.16
C LEU A 45 9.15 -8.42 1.06
N LEU A 46 8.69 -8.18 2.30
CA LEU A 46 9.41 -7.36 3.29
C LEU A 46 10.81 -7.91 3.56
N LYS A 47 10.94 -9.24 3.64
CA LYS A 47 12.22 -9.93 3.86
C LYS A 47 13.13 -9.90 2.63
N ILE A 48 12.62 -10.30 1.46
CA ILE A 48 13.40 -10.37 0.21
C ILE A 48 13.92 -8.98 -0.18
N LEU A 49 13.08 -7.96 -0.03
CA LEU A 49 13.43 -6.59 -0.38
C LEU A 49 14.18 -5.87 0.74
N GLU A 50 14.40 -6.50 1.90
CA GLU A 50 15.08 -5.92 3.07
C GLU A 50 14.49 -4.56 3.48
N ILE A 51 13.17 -4.48 3.51
CA ILE A 51 12.43 -3.24 3.80
C ILE A 51 12.79 -2.76 5.20
N SER A 52 13.02 -1.46 5.36
CA SER A 52 13.36 -0.79 6.62
C SER A 52 12.19 0.03 7.18
N LEU A 53 11.30 0.50 6.30
CA LEU A 53 10.12 1.30 6.63
C LEU A 53 8.90 0.77 5.89
N LEU A 54 7.82 0.52 6.62
CA LEU A 54 6.53 0.13 6.09
C LEU A 54 5.55 1.31 6.19
N ILE A 55 5.03 1.76 5.07
CA ILE A 55 4.01 2.81 4.99
C ILE A 55 2.67 2.14 4.72
N VAL A 56 1.64 2.46 5.51
CA VAL A 56 0.32 1.83 5.39
C VAL A 56 -0.76 2.88 5.30
N GLY A 57 -1.59 2.79 4.26
CA GLY A 57 -2.74 3.66 4.08
C GLY A 57 -3.82 3.36 5.09
N ILE A 58 -4.38 4.41 5.69
CA ILE A 58 -5.60 4.33 6.47
C ILE A 58 -6.59 5.38 5.93
N PRO A 59 -7.86 5.01 5.73
CA PRO A 59 -8.88 5.96 5.31
C PRO A 59 -9.20 6.90 6.48
N LYS A 60 -9.16 8.21 6.26
CA LYS A 60 -9.71 9.21 7.20
C LYS A 60 -10.95 9.90 6.65
N GLY A 61 -11.87 10.27 7.54
CA GLY A 61 -13.00 11.16 7.27
C GLY A 61 -14.32 10.50 6.87
N GLY A 62 -14.68 9.33 7.43
CA GLY A 62 -15.95 8.67 7.09
C GLY A 62 -16.56 7.82 8.21
N SER A 63 -17.86 7.51 8.11
CA SER A 63 -18.60 6.72 9.11
C SER A 63 -18.05 5.30 9.33
N SER A 64 -17.28 4.79 8.36
CA SER A 64 -16.64 3.46 8.42
C SER A 64 -15.12 3.51 8.69
N GLU A 65 -14.56 4.69 8.98
CA GLU A 65 -13.13 4.91 9.24
C GLU A 65 -12.62 4.03 10.38
N GLU A 66 -13.32 4.03 11.52
CA GLU A 66 -12.87 3.31 12.71
C GLU A 66 -12.79 1.80 12.46
N GLU A 67 -13.81 1.22 11.80
CA GLU A 67 -13.82 -0.20 11.50
C GLU A 67 -12.71 -0.58 10.52
N MET A 68 -12.55 0.19 9.44
CA MET A 68 -11.51 -0.07 8.45
C MET A 68 -10.12 0.10 9.05
N THR A 69 -9.87 1.16 9.80
CA THR A 69 -8.60 1.40 10.49
C THR A 69 -8.27 0.26 11.46
N ARG A 70 -9.24 -0.22 12.25
CA ARG A 70 -9.03 -1.39 13.14
C ARG A 70 -8.67 -2.64 12.35
N ARG A 71 -9.32 -2.89 11.21
CA ARG A 71 -9.04 -4.04 10.34
C ARG A 71 -7.66 -3.96 9.71
N ILE A 72 -7.22 -2.77 9.30
CA ILE A 72 -5.89 -2.52 8.73
C ILE A 72 -4.82 -2.72 9.81
N LYS A 73 -4.99 -2.11 10.98
CA LYS A 73 -4.07 -2.32 12.12
C LYS A 73 -3.96 -3.78 12.53
N HIS A 74 -5.08 -4.51 12.56
CA HIS A 74 -5.06 -5.95 12.80
C HIS A 74 -4.29 -6.69 11.69
N PHE A 75 -4.50 -6.36 10.42
CA PHE A 75 -3.72 -6.93 9.33
C PHE A 75 -2.22 -6.64 9.45
N VAL A 76 -1.84 -5.40 9.78
CA VAL A 76 -0.44 -5.01 10.00
C VAL A 76 0.17 -5.77 11.17
N SER A 77 -0.58 -6.02 12.25
CA SER A 77 -0.10 -6.85 13.36
C SER A 77 0.24 -8.28 12.93
N LEU A 78 -0.47 -8.84 11.93
CA LEU A 78 -0.16 -10.16 11.37
C LEU A 78 1.15 -10.16 10.57
N LEU A 79 1.67 -9.02 10.12
CA LEU A 79 2.93 -8.92 9.40
C LEU A 79 4.14 -9.13 10.31
N GLU A 80 3.97 -9.00 11.63
CA GLU A 80 5.05 -9.15 12.63
C GLU A 80 6.31 -8.36 12.25
N PHE A 81 6.12 -7.20 11.62
CA PHE A 81 7.22 -6.37 11.12
C PHE A 81 7.86 -5.62 12.29
N ASP A 82 9.13 -5.91 12.54
CA ASP A 82 9.89 -5.43 13.70
C ASP A 82 10.50 -4.03 13.52
N LYS A 83 10.40 -3.46 12.32
CA LYS A 83 11.01 -2.16 11.98
C LYS A 83 9.97 -1.04 11.97
N GLU A 84 10.32 0.09 11.36
CA GLU A 84 9.49 1.29 11.40
C GLU A 84 8.21 1.14 10.59
N ILE A 85 7.06 1.44 11.19
CA ILE A 85 5.75 1.44 10.55
C ILE A 85 5.15 2.84 10.64
N CYS A 86 4.77 3.40 9.50
CA CYS A 86 4.10 4.69 9.41
C CYS A 86 2.70 4.52 8.82
N PHE A 87 1.69 5.05 9.51
CA PHE A 87 0.32 5.10 8.99
C PHE A 87 0.08 6.46 8.37
N VAL A 88 -0.28 6.47 7.09
CA VAL A 88 -0.54 7.69 6.33
C VAL A 88 -2.01 7.75 5.93
N ASP A 89 -2.53 8.96 5.85
CA ASP A 89 -3.89 9.19 5.38
C ASP A 89 -3.96 8.93 3.87
N GLU A 90 -4.81 8.00 3.44
CA GLU A 90 -5.01 7.71 2.01
C GLU A 90 -6.12 8.59 1.39
N SER A 91 -6.85 9.35 2.20
CA SER A 91 -7.99 10.13 1.71
C SER A 91 -7.54 11.20 0.71
N GLY A 92 -8.11 11.17 -0.50
CA GLY A 92 -7.76 12.08 -1.60
C GLY A 92 -6.82 11.49 -2.66
N THR A 93 -6.02 10.47 -2.34
CA THR A 93 -5.08 9.84 -3.29
C THR A 93 -5.79 9.22 -4.51
N SER A 94 -7.04 8.78 -4.35
CA SER A 94 -7.85 8.24 -5.45
C SER A 94 -8.17 9.28 -6.53
N LYS A 95 -8.26 10.58 -6.18
CA LYS A 95 -8.50 11.66 -7.16
C LYS A 95 -7.23 12.01 -7.94
N GLU A 96 -6.08 12.00 -7.28
CA GLU A 96 -4.79 12.19 -7.95
C GLU A 96 -4.43 11.01 -8.86
N ALA A 97 -4.75 9.77 -8.45
CA ALA A 97 -4.58 8.58 -9.28
C ALA A 97 -5.30 8.68 -10.64
N LEU A 98 -6.45 9.36 -10.68
CA LEU A 98 -7.17 9.63 -11.94
C LEU A 98 -6.46 10.66 -12.83
N GLY A 99 -5.73 11.62 -12.23
CA GLY A 99 -4.97 12.66 -12.93
C GLY A 99 -3.71 12.14 -13.65
N TYR A 100 -3.12 11.04 -13.19
CA TYR A 100 -1.96 10.39 -13.82
C TYR A 100 -2.28 9.66 -15.15
N GLY A 101 -3.48 9.81 -15.72
CA GLY A 101 -3.77 9.44 -17.11
C GLY A 101 -4.13 7.98 -17.32
N VAL A 102 -5.23 7.52 -16.72
CA VAL A 102 -5.87 6.24 -17.10
C VAL A 102 -6.71 6.45 -18.36
N ALA A 103 -6.05 6.63 -19.52
CA ALA A 103 -6.71 6.74 -20.83
C ALA A 103 -7.23 5.40 -21.39
N ASN A 104 -7.20 4.31 -20.63
CA ASN A 104 -7.65 2.99 -21.10
C ASN A 104 -8.44 2.23 -20.03
N THR A 105 -9.71 2.59 -19.88
CA THR A 105 -10.74 1.99 -19.02
C THR A 105 -11.15 0.55 -19.39
N ARG A 106 -10.35 -0.21 -20.15
CA ARG A 106 -10.70 -1.56 -20.62
C ARG A 106 -9.79 -2.71 -20.16
N LYS A 107 -8.64 -2.44 -19.53
CA LYS A 107 -7.80 -3.50 -18.94
C LYS A 107 -7.75 -3.33 -17.43
N LYS A 108 -8.39 -4.26 -16.72
CA LYS A 108 -8.22 -4.48 -15.27
C LYS A 108 -6.82 -5.07 -15.03
N ASP A 109 -5.80 -4.28 -15.31
CA ASP A 109 -4.41 -4.62 -14.98
C ASP A 109 -4.18 -4.29 -13.49
N GLY A 110 -3.63 -5.24 -12.74
CA GLY A 110 -3.36 -5.10 -11.29
C GLY A 110 -2.45 -3.92 -10.93
N LYS A 111 -1.86 -3.26 -11.92
CA LYS A 111 -1.09 -2.01 -11.79
C LYS A 111 -1.94 -0.82 -11.36
N LEU A 112 -3.24 -0.80 -11.69
CA LEU A 112 -4.15 0.22 -11.19
C LEU A 112 -4.36 0.08 -9.68
N ASP A 113 -4.37 -1.15 -9.17
CA ASP A 113 -4.58 -1.44 -7.75
C ASP A 113 -3.38 -1.00 -6.88
N SER A 114 -2.18 -0.88 -7.45
CA SER A 114 -0.98 -0.40 -6.75
C SER A 114 -0.69 1.10 -6.95
N LEU A 115 -1.51 1.81 -7.73
CA LEU A 115 -1.29 3.22 -8.03
C LEU A 115 -1.47 4.09 -6.78
N SER A 116 -2.45 3.78 -5.93
CA SER A 116 -2.64 4.48 -4.65
C SER A 116 -1.40 4.35 -3.77
N ALA A 117 -0.89 3.12 -3.58
CA ALA A 117 0.31 2.86 -2.80
C ALA A 117 1.54 3.59 -3.37
N PHE A 118 1.64 3.69 -4.69
CA PHE A 118 2.69 4.43 -5.37
C PHE A 118 2.61 5.95 -5.14
N ILE A 119 1.41 6.53 -5.22
CA ILE A 119 1.21 7.95 -4.93
C ILE A 119 1.52 8.23 -3.46
N MET A 120 1.02 7.40 -2.54
CA MET A 120 1.29 7.54 -1.11
C MET A 120 2.79 7.55 -0.79
N ILE A 121 3.57 6.65 -1.39
CA ILE A 121 5.02 6.60 -1.12
C ILE A 121 5.75 7.78 -1.75
N LYS A 122 5.28 8.26 -2.91
CA LYS A 122 5.80 9.47 -3.54
C LYS A 122 5.55 10.69 -2.68
N ASP A 123 4.32 10.87 -2.22
CA ASP A 123 3.93 12.01 -1.37
C ASP A 123 4.69 11.98 -0.04
N TYR A 124 4.82 10.81 0.58
CA TYR A 124 5.57 10.64 1.83
C TYR A 124 7.04 11.07 1.72
N PHE A 125 7.68 10.79 0.58
CA PHE A 125 9.08 11.17 0.32
C PHE A 125 9.24 12.47 -0.48
N ALA A 126 8.15 13.15 -0.83
CA ALA A 126 8.13 14.33 -1.70
C ALA A 126 8.84 14.12 -3.05
N LEU A 127 8.49 13.03 -3.76
CA LEU A 127 9.03 12.61 -5.06
C LEU A 127 8.20 13.06 -6.28
#